data_AF-A0A956DFX3-F1
#
_entry.id   AF-A0A956DFX3-F1
#
_cell.length_a   1.000
_cell.length_b   1.000
_cell.length_c   1.000
_cell.angle_alpha   90.00
_cell.angle_beta   90.00
_cell.angle_gamma   90.00
#
_symmetry.space_group_name_H-M   'P 1'
#
loop_
_entity.id
_entity.type
_entity.pdbx_description
1 polymer ?
#
loop_
_entity_poly.entity_id
_entity_poly.type
_entity_poly.pdbx_seq_one_letter_code
_entity_poly.pdbx_strand_id
1 'polypeptide(L)'
;MTDTHVFATHNTEYHLRGALCVAIRDRRTGEWLVEHEALGAKVTCMLARHGRQWRRHVLSPRTGSVLWFESVQVTTSAIRVCRAATDHEIQQYPMLAGVTRVDPPRLPPAREDQTGRQTVDSDAFTTVDPAWLETMP
;
A
#
# COMPACT_ATOMS: atom_id res chain seq x y z
N MET A 1 13.21 7.19 22.58
CA MET A 1 12.32 6.02 22.71
C MET A 1 11.25 6.15 21.66
N THR A 2 11.11 5.17 20.76
CA THR A 2 10.07 5.21 19.72
C THR A 2 8.75 4.72 20.27
N ASP A 3 7.81 5.64 20.50
CA ASP A 3 6.48 5.36 21.03
C ASP A 3 5.72 4.42 20.08
N THR A 4 5.32 3.26 20.60
CA THR A 4 4.51 2.28 19.88
C THR A 4 3.06 2.38 20.35
N HIS A 5 2.14 2.45 19.40
CA HIS A 5 0.70 2.56 19.66
C HIS A 5 -0.02 1.29 19.22
N VAL A 6 -0.98 0.84 20.01
CA VAL A 6 -1.81 -0.32 19.74
C VAL A 6 -3.15 0.13 19.19
N PHE A 7 -3.51 -0.40 18.03
CA PHE A 7 -4.80 -0.24 17.39
C PHE A 7 -5.51 -1.60 17.40
N ALA A 8 -6.44 -1.77 18.34
CA ALA A 8 -7.12 -3.04 18.52
C ALA A 8 -8.46 -3.04 17.78
N THR A 9 -8.67 -4.02 16.93
CA THR A 9 -9.98 -4.40 16.37
C THR A 9 -10.69 -5.37 17.31
N HIS A 10 -11.76 -6.03 16.87
CA HIS A 10 -12.43 -7.07 17.68
C HIS A 10 -11.49 -8.23 18.01
N ASN A 11 -10.78 -8.77 17.01
CA ASN A 11 -9.98 -9.98 17.15
C ASN A 11 -8.46 -9.74 17.11
N THR A 12 -8.00 -8.57 16.67
CA THR A 12 -6.58 -8.37 16.35
C THR A 12 -6.08 -7.04 16.87
N GLU A 13 -4.92 -7.05 17.52
CA GLU A 13 -4.15 -5.87 17.90
C GLU A 13 -3.04 -5.62 16.89
N TYR A 14 -3.01 -4.41 16.34
CA TYR A 14 -1.95 -3.94 15.46
C TYR A 14 -1.06 -2.98 16.24
N HIS A 15 0.21 -3.31 16.38
CA HIS A 15 1.19 -2.49 17.10
C HIS A 15 1.97 -1.67 16.07
N LEU A 16 1.82 -0.35 16.14
CA LEU A 16 2.40 0.58 15.17
C LEU A 16 3.47 1.45 15.82
N ARG A 17 4.67 1.44 15.23
CA ARG A 17 5.74 2.40 15.53
C ARG A 17 5.67 3.50 14.47
N GLY A 18 5.07 4.64 14.82
CA GLY A 18 4.60 5.59 13.81
C GLY A 18 3.55 4.93 12.90
N ALA A 19 3.81 4.86 11.60
CA ALA A 19 2.93 4.17 10.64
C ALA A 19 3.32 2.71 10.37
N LEU A 20 4.49 2.25 10.82
CA LEU A 20 4.99 0.91 10.55
C LEU A 20 4.35 -0.10 11.51
N CYS A 21 3.74 -1.16 10.99
CA CYS A 21 3.26 -2.25 11.83
C CYS A 21 4.42 -3.18 12.22
N VAL A 22 4.72 -3.22 13.51
CA VAL A 22 5.89 -3.92 14.07
C VAL A 22 5.53 -5.22 14.78
N ALA A 23 4.28 -5.39 15.19
CA ALA A 23 3.77 -6.63 15.75
C ALA A 23 2.25 -6.70 15.56
N ILE A 24 1.73 -7.92 15.49
CA ILE A 24 0.30 -8.19 15.40
C ILE A 24 -0.02 -9.28 16.41
N ARG A 25 -1.06 -9.08 17.21
CA ARG A 25 -1.49 -10.05 18.23
C ARG A 25 -2.91 -10.48 17.98
N ASP A 26 -3.18 -11.79 17.99
CA ASP A 26 -4.54 -12.30 18.08
C ASP A 26 -5.04 -12.10 19.51
N ARG A 27 -6.16 -11.39 19.67
CA ARG A 27 -6.78 -11.08 20.97
C ARG A 27 -7.54 -12.27 21.54
N ARG A 28 -7.91 -13.24 20.70
CA ARG A 28 -8.64 -14.44 21.13
C ARG A 28 -7.71 -15.43 21.82
N THR A 29 -6.53 -15.66 21.25
CA THR A 29 -5.53 -16.60 21.77
C THR A 29 -4.47 -15.90 22.62
N GLY A 30 -4.26 -14.60 22.40
CA GLY A 30 -3.16 -13.85 23.01
C GLY A 30 -1.82 -14.06 22.32
N GLU A 31 -1.77 -14.80 21.20
CA GLU A 31 -0.54 -15.12 20.48
C GLU A 31 -0.10 -14.00 19.54
N TRP A 32 1.22 -13.88 19.35
CA TRP A 32 1.81 -12.99 18.35
C TRP A 32 1.80 -13.66 16.98
N LEU A 33 1.19 -13.00 15.99
CA LEU A 33 1.18 -13.47 14.61
C LEU A 33 2.53 -13.11 13.96
N VAL A 34 3.28 -14.15 13.60
CA VAL A 34 4.58 -14.03 12.92
C VAL A 34 4.45 -14.02 11.39
N GLU A 35 3.35 -14.56 10.87
CA GLU A 35 3.01 -14.58 9.44
C GLU A 35 1.70 -13.81 9.23
N HIS A 36 1.81 -12.55 8.80
CA HIS A 36 0.66 -11.72 8.45
C HIS A 36 1.11 -10.59 7.52
N GLU A 37 0.38 -10.33 6.43
CA GLU A 37 0.79 -9.40 5.37
C GLU A 37 1.02 -7.96 5.87
N ALA A 38 0.23 -7.51 6.85
CA ALA A 38 0.43 -6.19 7.44
C ALA A 38 1.73 -6.06 8.26
N LEU A 39 2.36 -7.16 8.70
CA LEU A 39 3.61 -7.11 9.46
C LEU A 39 4.74 -6.53 8.59
N GLY A 40 5.40 -5.47 9.07
CA GLY A 40 6.42 -4.73 8.30
C GLY A 40 5.85 -3.76 7.25
N ALA A 41 4.54 -3.76 7.01
CA ALA A 41 3.89 -2.79 6.14
C ALA A 41 3.60 -1.47 6.88
N LYS A 42 3.50 -0.38 6.11
CA LYS A 42 3.09 0.93 6.64
C LYS A 42 1.60 1.16 6.41
N VAL A 43 0.92 1.70 7.41
CA VAL A 43 -0.43 2.24 7.24
C VAL A 43 -0.34 3.48 6.36
N THR A 44 -1.04 3.46 5.23
CA THR A 44 -1.11 4.61 4.31
C THR A 44 -2.07 5.66 4.84
N CYS A 45 -3.26 5.23 5.29
CA CYS A 45 -4.27 6.09 5.87
C CYS A 45 -5.26 5.28 6.70
N MET A 46 -6.19 5.98 7.35
CA MET A 46 -7.36 5.40 7.97
C MET A 46 -8.61 5.74 7.17
N LEU A 47 -9.59 4.84 7.16
CA LEU A 47 -10.91 5.09 6.55
C LEU A 47 -11.98 5.13 7.63
N ALA A 48 -12.81 6.17 7.60
CA ALA A 48 -13.99 6.29 8.45
C ALA A 48 -15.24 6.38 7.59
N ARG A 49 -16.32 5.73 8.05
CA ARG A 49 -17.63 5.82 7.38
C ARG A 49 -18.38 7.04 7.89
N HIS A 50 -18.78 7.91 6.97
CA HIS A 50 -19.56 9.12 7.24
C HIS A 50 -20.86 9.04 6.44
N GLY A 51 -21.92 8.53 7.08
CA GLY A 51 -23.16 8.16 6.39
C GLY A 51 -22.91 7.06 5.36
N ARG A 52 -23.18 7.34 4.08
CA ARG A 52 -22.98 6.39 2.97
C ARG A 52 -21.57 6.43 2.36
N GLN A 53 -20.75 7.42 2.71
CA GLN A 53 -19.44 7.66 2.10
C GLN A 53 -18.30 7.20 3.00
N TRP A 54 -17.20 6.75 2.38
CA TRP A 54 -15.93 6.53 3.06
C TRP A 54 -15.05 7.77 2.92
N ARG A 55 -14.44 8.21 4.02
CA ARG A 55 -13.49 9.31 4.03
C ARG A 55 -12.13 8.83 4.53
N ARG A 56 -11.08 9.17 3.77
CA ARG A 56 -9.69 8.98 4.17
C ARG A 56 -9.30 10.04 5.17
N HIS A 57 -8.54 9.66 6.19
CA HIS A 57 -7.87 10.59 7.09
C HIS A 57 -6.53 10.04 7.54
N VAL A 58 -5.69 10.92 8.06
CA VAL A 58 -4.37 10.56 8.59
C VAL A 58 -4.49 9.61 9.78
N LEU A 59 -3.45 8.80 9.98
CA LEU A 59 -3.31 7.92 11.13
C LEU A 59 -3.39 8.76 12.42
N SER A 60 -4.36 8.42 13.26
CA SER A 60 -4.59 9.08 14.55
C SER A 60 -5.25 8.07 15.51
N PRO A 61 -5.16 8.25 16.84
CA PRO A 61 -5.74 7.34 17.82
C PRO A 61 -7.28 7.45 17.86
N ARG A 62 -7.93 7.02 16.78
CA ARG A 62 -9.37 7.17 16.54
C ARG A 62 -10.04 5.80 16.40
N THR A 63 -11.07 5.58 17.21
CA THR A 63 -11.93 4.40 17.12
C THR A 63 -12.98 4.55 16.01
N GLY A 64 -13.59 3.43 15.60
CA GLY A 64 -14.60 3.36 14.54
C GLY A 64 -14.05 3.46 13.11
N SER A 65 -12.78 3.81 12.96
CA SER A 65 -12.08 3.86 11.68
C SER A 65 -11.36 2.53 11.42
N VAL A 66 -10.95 2.27 10.18
CA VAL A 66 -10.15 1.10 9.78
C VAL A 66 -8.76 1.52 9.33
N LEU A 67 -7.75 0.68 9.53
CA LEU A 67 -6.42 0.89 8.96
C LEU A 67 -6.40 0.40 7.51
N TRP A 68 -5.73 1.13 6.63
CA TRP A 68 -5.48 0.74 5.25
C TRP A 68 -3.98 0.63 4.98
N PHE A 69 -3.53 -0.58 4.61
CA PHE A 69 -2.16 -0.89 4.23
C PHE A 69 -2.11 -1.09 2.72
N GLU A 70 -1.88 -0.02 1.97
CA GLU A 70 -1.98 -0.06 0.50
C GLU A 70 -0.95 -0.98 -0.15
N SER A 71 0.28 -1.05 0.37
CA SER A 71 1.35 -1.86 -0.23
C SER A 71 1.06 -3.35 -0.21
N VAL A 72 0.16 -3.80 0.68
CA VAL A 72 -0.23 -5.21 0.84
C VAL A 72 -1.74 -5.42 0.68
N GLN A 73 -2.48 -4.38 0.28
CA GLN A 73 -3.92 -4.41 0.05
C GLN A 73 -4.76 -4.92 1.24
N VAL A 74 -4.31 -4.68 2.47
CA VAL A 74 -5.02 -5.08 3.71
C VAL A 74 -5.84 -3.91 4.26
N THR A 75 -7.15 -4.13 4.45
CA THR A 75 -8.02 -3.26 5.27
C THR A 75 -8.41 -3.99 6.54
N THR A 76 -8.24 -3.36 7.69
CA THR A 76 -8.67 -3.96 8.97
C THR A 76 -10.18 -3.83 9.17
N SER A 77 -10.71 -4.53 10.17
CA SER A 77 -12.02 -4.15 10.72
C SER A 77 -11.91 -2.87 11.59
N ALA A 78 -13.06 -2.36 12.06
CA ALA A 78 -13.11 -1.11 12.81
C ALA A 78 -12.30 -1.20 14.12
N ILE A 79 -11.43 -0.22 14.33
CA ILE A 79 -10.68 -0.06 15.56
C ILE A 79 -11.63 0.22 16.72
N ARG A 80 -11.49 -0.54 17.79
CA ARG A 80 -12.27 -0.46 19.02
C ARG A 80 -11.47 0.20 20.15
N VAL A 81 -10.15 0.06 20.15
CA VAL A 81 -9.26 0.61 21.18
C VAL A 81 -8.01 1.19 20.52
N CYS A 82 -7.60 2.36 21.01
CA CYS A 82 -6.30 2.97 20.73
C CYS A 82 -5.59 3.22 22.07
N ARG A 83 -4.35 2.77 22.22
CA ARG A 83 -3.56 3.00 23.44
C ARG A 83 -2.06 2.97 23.14
N ALA A 84 -1.23 3.41 24.08
CA ALA A 84 0.19 3.09 24.04
C ALA A 84 0.41 1.58 24.26
N ALA A 85 1.44 1.03 23.64
CA ALA A 85 1.95 -0.29 23.98
C ALA A 85 2.67 -0.22 25.33
N THR A 86 2.54 -1.28 26.12
CA THR A 86 3.28 -1.43 27.38
C THR A 86 4.70 -1.94 27.11
N ASP A 87 5.62 -1.68 28.03
CA ASP A 87 6.99 -2.17 27.92
C ASP A 87 7.05 -3.71 27.87
N HIS A 88 6.19 -4.39 28.64
CA HIS A 88 6.09 -5.85 28.63
C HIS A 88 5.68 -6.38 27.25
N GLU A 89 4.72 -5.74 26.57
CA GLU A 89 4.36 -6.13 25.20
C GLU A 89 5.52 -5.89 24.23
N ILE A 90 6.19 -4.74 24.33
CA ILE A 90 7.30 -4.38 23.43
C ILE A 90 8.46 -5.39 23.56
N GLN A 91 8.75 -5.87 24.76
CA GLN A 91 9.78 -6.89 25.02
C GLN A 91 9.44 -8.25 24.39
N GLN A 92 8.15 -8.52 24.13
CA GLN A 92 7.67 -9.77 23.55
C GLN A 92 7.49 -9.72 22.05
N TYR A 93 7.64 -8.55 21.42
CA TYR A 93 7.49 -8.47 19.96
C TYR A 93 8.40 -9.50 19.33
N PRO A 94 7.89 -10.31 18.39
CA PRO A 94 8.75 -11.17 17.62
C PRO A 94 9.75 -10.22 16.98
N MET A 95 11.01 -10.24 17.46
CA MET A 95 12.10 -9.51 16.82
C MET A 95 11.92 -9.80 15.35
N LEU A 96 11.81 -8.76 14.50
CA LEU A 96 11.65 -8.87 13.05
C LEU A 96 12.86 -9.62 12.45
N ALA A 97 12.96 -10.90 12.75
CA ALA A 97 13.82 -11.88 12.17
C ALA A 97 13.06 -12.35 10.94
N GLY A 98 13.35 -11.69 9.81
CA GLY A 98 13.17 -12.35 8.52
C GLY A 98 11.90 -12.04 7.72
N VAL A 99 11.23 -10.89 7.89
CA VAL A 99 10.47 -10.37 6.74
C VAL A 99 11.49 -9.79 5.76
N THR A 100 12.06 -10.69 4.97
CA THR A 100 12.78 -10.38 3.75
C THR A 100 11.90 -9.42 2.97
N ARG A 101 12.39 -8.19 2.74
CA ARG A 101 11.95 -7.38 1.60
C ARG A 101 12.04 -8.31 0.39
N VAL A 102 10.93 -8.89 -0.03
CA VAL A 102 10.83 -9.36 -1.40
C VAL A 102 10.89 -8.08 -2.19
N ASP A 103 12.10 -7.76 -2.67
CA ASP A 103 12.25 -6.78 -3.74
C ASP A 103 11.20 -7.17 -4.78
N PRO A 104 10.35 -6.23 -5.25
CA PRO A 104 9.48 -6.54 -6.37
C PRO A 104 10.37 -7.15 -7.45
N PRO A 105 9.98 -8.29 -8.06
CA PRO A 105 10.83 -8.94 -9.04
C PRO A 105 11.27 -7.87 -10.01
N ARG A 106 12.59 -7.62 -10.11
CA ARG A 106 13.13 -6.73 -11.12
C ARG A 106 12.70 -7.35 -12.43
N LEU A 107 11.61 -6.81 -13.00
CA LEU A 107 11.25 -7.15 -14.36
C LEU A 107 12.52 -6.89 -15.17
N PRO A 108 13.00 -7.84 -15.97
CA PRO A 108 14.05 -7.53 -16.93
C PRO A 108 13.58 -6.27 -17.70
N PRO A 109 14.49 -5.34 -18.04
CA PRO A 109 14.11 -4.23 -18.90
C PRO A 109 13.35 -4.82 -20.09
N ALA A 110 12.25 -4.15 -20.47
CA ALA A 110 11.46 -4.56 -21.62
C ALA A 110 12.45 -4.92 -22.74
N ARG A 111 12.46 -6.18 -23.17
CA ARG A 111 13.28 -6.60 -24.29
C ARG A 111 12.91 -5.64 -25.42
N GLU A 112 13.89 -4.86 -25.86
CA GLU A 112 13.73 -3.94 -26.97
C GLU A 112 13.03 -4.70 -28.10
N ASP A 113 11.83 -4.25 -28.43
CA ASP A 113 10.93 -4.92 -29.34
C ASP A 113 11.65 -5.06 -30.69
N GLN A 114 12.25 -6.22 -30.97
CA GLN A 114 12.84 -6.52 -32.28
C GLN A 114 11.77 -6.66 -33.39
N THR A 115 10.50 -6.41 -33.07
CA THR A 115 9.51 -6.10 -34.09
C THR A 115 9.82 -4.72 -34.63
N GLY A 116 10.57 -4.67 -35.74
CA GLY A 116 11.00 -3.48 -36.47
C GLY A 116 9.86 -2.53 -36.85
N ARG A 117 9.30 -1.84 -35.86
CA ARG A 117 8.32 -0.80 -36.03
C ARG A 117 9.11 0.48 -36.25
N GLN A 118 9.30 0.80 -37.53
CA GLN A 118 9.86 2.05 -37.97
C GLN A 118 9.12 3.20 -37.28
N THR A 119 9.87 4.04 -36.56
CA THR A 119 9.43 5.37 -36.17
C THR A 119 9.17 6.17 -37.44
N VAL A 120 7.91 6.51 -37.68
CA VAL A 120 7.53 7.49 -38.70
C VAL A 120 8.03 8.85 -38.25
N ASP A 121 8.95 9.39 -39.04
CA ASP A 121 9.51 10.72 -38.86
C ASP A 121 8.41 11.77 -39.10
N SER A 122 8.16 12.62 -38.10
CA SER A 122 6.97 13.48 -38.02
C SER A 122 7.00 14.71 -38.94
N ASP A 123 8.09 14.93 -39.67
CA ASP A 123 8.36 16.19 -40.39
C ASP A 123 8.29 16.07 -41.93
N ALA A 124 7.84 14.94 -42.48
CA ALA A 124 7.61 14.80 -43.91
C ALA A 124 6.19 15.29 -44.31
N PHE A 125 5.99 16.62 -44.34
CA PHE A 125 4.83 17.18 -45.03
C PHE A 125 5.09 17.11 -46.54
N THR A 126 4.42 16.19 -47.24
CA THR A 126 4.48 16.09 -48.70
C THR A 126 3.91 17.37 -49.30
N THR A 127 4.75 18.16 -49.95
CA THR A 127 4.27 19.25 -50.82
C THR A 127 3.56 18.60 -52.00
N VAL A 128 2.25 18.81 -52.09
CA VAL A 128 1.41 18.32 -53.19
C VAL A 128 1.75 19.12 -54.44
N ASP A 129 2.08 18.44 -55.52
CA ASP A 129 2.28 19.04 -56.84
C ASP A 129 0.92 19.57 -57.37
N PRO A 130 0.79 20.87 -57.70
CA PRO A 130 -0.47 21.46 -58.13
C PRO A 130 -0.99 20.93 -59.48
N ALA A 131 -0.21 20.15 -60.24
CA ALA A 131 -0.67 19.54 -61.49
C ALA A 131 -1.82 18.51 -61.32
N TRP A 132 -2.11 18.06 -60.09
CA TRP A 132 -3.18 17.11 -59.80
C TRP A 132 -4.60 17.71 -59.75
N LEU A 133 -4.76 19.03 -59.87
CA LEU A 133 -6.07 19.70 -59.77
C LEU A 133 -6.79 19.90 -61.12
N GLU A 134 -6.17 19.62 -62.28
CA GLU A 134 -6.77 19.92 -63.60
C GLU A 134 -7.32 18.71 -64.37
N THR A 135 -7.38 17.53 -63.77
CA THR A 135 -8.02 16.35 -64.41
C THR A 135 -9.08 15.74 -63.51
N MET A 136 -10.13 16.52 -63.29
CA MET A 136 -11.47 16.01 -63.00
C MET A 136 -12.23 15.91 -64.32
N PRO A 137 -12.83 14.76 -64.68
CA PRO A 137 -14.09 14.74 -65.39
C PRO A 137 -15.28 14.96 -64.44
#